data_AF-A0A956KZ83-F1
#
_entry.id   AF-A0A956KZ83-F1
#
_cell.length_a   1.000
_cell.length_b   1.000
_cell.length_c   1.000
_cell.angle_alpha   90.00
_cell.angle_beta   90.00
_cell.angle_gamma   90.00
#
_symmetry.space_group_name_H-M   'P 1'
#
loop_
_entity.id
_entity.type
_entity.pdbx_description
1 polymer ?
#
loop_
_entity_poly.entity_id
_entity_poly.type
_entity_poly.pdbx_seq_one_letter_code
_entity_poly.pdbx_strand_id
1 'polypeptide(L)' 'MTVRDRLLAALEQGPHTALQLSAAVGIPQGEVADHLRHLERSLAHRGGQLVVLPARCLACGFRFESRTRK' A
#
# COMPACT_ATOMS: atom_id res chain seq x y z
N MET A 1 -7.30 -9.89 -15.60
CA MET A 1 -6.58 -9.11 -14.55
C MET A 1 -7.55 -8.80 -13.44
N THR A 2 -7.21 -9.18 -12.21
CA THR A 2 -8.00 -8.81 -11.03
C THR A 2 -7.51 -7.49 -10.44
N VAL A 3 -8.34 -6.86 -9.59
CA VAL A 3 -7.96 -5.67 -8.79
C VAL A 3 -6.66 -5.91 -8.02
N ARG A 4 -6.47 -7.12 -7.47
CA ARG A 4 -5.26 -7.54 -6.76
C ARG A 4 -4.03 -7.60 -7.66
N ASP A 5 -4.15 -8.13 -8.87
CA ASP A 5 -3.01 -8.18 -9.81
C ASP A 5 -2.56 -6.77 -10.21
N ARG A 6 -3.51 -5.84 -10.39
CA ARG A 6 -3.20 -4.43 -10.68
C ARG A 6 -2.52 -3.74 -9.50
N LEU A 7 -2.99 -3.99 -8.28
CA LEU A 7 -2.33 -3.48 -7.06
C LEU A 7 -0.90 -4.01 -6.95
N LEU A 8 -0.69 -5.30 -7.20
CA LEU A 8 0.64 -5.91 -7.15
C LEU A 8 1.57 -5.32 -8.21
N ALA A 9 1.13 -5.25 -9.46
CA ALA A 9 1.91 -4.67 -10.55
C ALA A 9 2.28 -3.20 -10.30
N ALA A 10 1.39 -2.42 -9.66
CA ALA A 10 1.68 -1.05 -9.26
C ALA A 10 2.74 -1.01 -8.14
N LEU A 11 2.63 -1.87 -7.13
CA LEU A 11 3.59 -1.95 -6.03
C LEU A 11 4.98 -2.47 -6.45
N GLU A 12 5.06 -3.27 -7.52
CA GLU A 12 6.33 -3.70 -8.13
C GLU A 12 7.09 -2.54 -8.78
N GLN A 13 6.39 -1.50 -9.24
CA GLN A 13 7.02 -0.28 -9.79
C GLN A 13 7.61 0.61 -8.69
N GLY A 14 7.20 0.42 -7.43
CA GLY A 14 7.71 1.16 -6.28
C GLY A 14 6.64 1.53 -5.25
N PRO A 15 7.02 2.31 -4.22
CA PRO A 15 6.09 2.73 -3.18
C PRO A 15 5.05 3.70 -3.73
N HIS A 16 3.79 3.43 -3.40
CA HIS A 16 2.64 4.22 -3.83
C HIS A 16 1.75 4.59 -2.65
N THR A 17 1.11 5.75 -2.75
CA THR A 17 0.08 6.18 -1.81
C THR A 17 -1.26 5.48 -2.09
N ALA A 18 -2.14 5.42 -1.08
CA ALA A 18 -3.50 4.89 -1.26
C ALA A 18 -4.28 5.62 -2.37
N LEU A 19 -4.05 6.92 -2.54
CA LEU A 19 -4.64 7.71 -3.62
C LEU A 19 -4.14 7.27 -5.01
N GLN A 20 -2.83 7.06 -5.16
CA GLN A 20 -2.25 6.58 -6.42
C GLN A 20 -2.75 5.18 -6.77
N LEU A 21 -2.83 4.29 -5.78
CA LEU A 21 -3.37 2.93 -5.96
C LEU A 21 -4.85 2.96 -6.33
N SER A 22 -5.64 3.81 -5.68
CA SER A 22 -7.06 4.05 -6.01
C SER A 22 -7.23 4.51 -7.45
N ALA A 23 -6.44 5.49 -7.89
CA ALA A 23 -6.49 6.02 -9.26
C ALA A 23 -6.01 4.99 -10.30
N ALA A 24 -4.98 4.22 -10.00
CA ALA A 24 -4.43 3.21 -10.91
C ALA A 24 -5.38 2.01 -11.13
N VAL A 25 -6.12 1.63 -10.09
CA VAL A 25 -6.95 0.41 -10.10
C VAL A 25 -8.43 0.75 -10.37
N GLY A 26 -8.85 1.99 -10.12
CA GLY A 26 -10.21 2.48 -10.32
C GLY A 26 -11.17 2.13 -9.18
N ILE A 27 -10.66 1.96 -7.96
CA ILE A 27 -11.45 1.59 -6.78
C ILE A 27 -11.43 2.70 -5.72
N PRO A 28 -12.46 2.81 -4.86
CA PRO A 28 -12.47 3.78 -3.77
C PRO A 28 -11.29 3.58 -2.81
N GLN A 29 -10.72 4.67 -2.27
CA GLN A 29 -9.64 4.58 -1.27
C GLN A 29 -10.01 3.70 -0.05
N GLY A 30 -11.28 3.70 0.36
CA GLY A 30 -11.76 2.84 1.44
C GLY A 30 -11.56 1.35 1.13
N GLU A 31 -11.83 0.94 -0.11
CA GLU A 31 -11.66 -0.44 -0.56
C GLU A 31 -10.18 -0.79 -0.78
N VAL A 32 -9.33 0.17 -1.15
CA VAL A 32 -7.88 -0.05 -1.29
C VAL A 32 -7.30 -0.66 -0.02
N ALA A 33 -7.66 -0.14 1.15
CA ALA A 33 -7.16 -0.64 2.43
C ALA A 33 -7.56 -2.11 2.67
N ASP A 34 -8.80 -2.48 2.36
CA ASP A 34 -9.27 -3.86 2.51
C ASP A 34 -8.60 -4.79 1.49
N HIS A 35 -8.42 -4.35 0.24
CA HIS A 35 -7.69 -5.13 -0.76
C HIS A 35 -6.23 -5.33 -0.41
N LEU A 36 -5.54 -4.29 0.12
CA LEU A 36 -4.17 -4.40 0.60
C LEU A 36 -4.05 -5.39 1.76
N ARG A 37 -5.00 -5.40 2.71
CA ARG A 37 -5.04 -6.38 3.81
C ARG A 37 -5.15 -7.82 3.31
N HIS A 38 -5.95 -8.05 2.27
CA HIS A 38 -6.04 -9.36 1.63
C HIS A 38 -4.76 -9.74 0.87
N LEU A 39 -4.17 -8.77 0.17
CA LEU A 39 -2.92 -8.94 -0.57
C LEU A 39 -1.77 -9.30 0.38
N GLU A 40 -1.64 -8.59 1.51
CA GLU A 40 -0.63 -8.82 2.54
C GLU A 40 -0.68 -10.28 3.04
N ARG A 41 -1.86 -10.76 3.44
CA ARG A 41 -2.04 -12.14 3.88
C ARG A 41 -1.68 -13.15 2.77
N SER A 42 -2.10 -12.88 1.53
CA SER A 42 -1.76 -13.73 0.39
C SER A 42 -0.26 -13.73 0.08
N LEU A 43 0.44 -12.61 0.27
CA LEU A 43 1.88 -12.47 0.06
C LEU A 43 2.65 -13.19 1.17
N ALA A 44 2.20 -13.08 2.42
CA ALA A 44 2.81 -13.78 3.55
C ALA A 44 2.88 -15.30 3.34
N HIS A 45 1.82 -15.89 2.77
CA HIS A 45 1.81 -17.32 2.39
C HIS A 45 2.76 -17.67 1.24
N ARG A 46 3.18 -16.69 0.43
CA ARG A 46 4.07 -16.85 -0.72
C ARG A 46 5.51 -16.39 -0.44
N GLY A 47 5.81 -16.00 0.81
CA GLY A 47 7.11 -15.46 1.21
C GLY A 47 7.36 -13.99 0.85
N GLY A 48 6.33 -13.28 0.38
CA GLY A 48 6.39 -11.83 0.13
C GLY A 48 5.91 -11.03 1.35
N GLN A 49 6.42 -9.81 1.50
CA GLN A 49 6.01 -8.90 2.57
C GLN A 49 5.55 -7.57 1.99
N LEU A 50 4.39 -7.09 2.43
CA LEU A 50 3.93 -5.74 2.16
C LEU A 50 4.49 -4.83 3.25
N VAL A 51 5.20 -3.76 2.86
CA VAL A 51 5.81 -2.82 3.81
C VAL A 51 5.17 -1.46 3.64
N VAL A 52 4.57 -0.95 4.71
CA VAL A 52 4.06 0.42 4.75
C VAL A 52 5.20 1.35 5.17
N LEU A 53 5.60 2.25 4.27
CA LEU A 53 6.61 3.25 4.59
C LEU A 53 5.99 4.35 5.46
N PRO A 54 6.74 4.87 6.45
CA PRO A 54 6.27 5.99 7.26
C PRO A 54 6.03 7.21 6.37
N ALA A 55 4.96 7.95 6.68
CA ALA A 55 4.66 9.18 5.96
C ALA A 55 5.83 10.16 6.09
N ARG A 56 6.14 10.90 5.01
CA ARG A 56 7.21 11.90 5.02
C ARG A 56 6.66 13.26 4.66
N CYS A 57 7.12 14.28 5.37
CA CYS A 57 6.87 15.66 4.97
C CYS A 57 7.63 15.96 3.68
N LEU A 58 6.93 16.37 2.63
CA LEU A 58 7.56 16.76 1.36
C LEU A 58 8.33 18.08 1.46
N ALA A 59 7.98 18.94 2.43
CA ALA A 59 8.63 20.23 2.61
C ALA A 59 9.96 20.16 3.38
N CYS A 60 10.11 19.22 4.33
CA CYS A 60 11.30 19.16 5.19
C CYS A 60 11.91 17.75 5.36
N GLY A 61 11.32 16.71 4.77
CA GLY A 61 11.82 15.33 4.87
C GLY A 61 11.57 14.64 6.21
N PHE A 62 10.88 15.30 7.14
CA PHE A 62 10.54 14.73 8.45
C PHE A 62 9.70 13.45 8.27
N ARG A 63 10.15 12.35 8.87
CA ARG A 63 9.45 11.06 8.88
C ARG A 63 8.51 11.01 10.07
N PHE A 64 7.23 10.85 9.80
CA PHE A 64 6.25 10.52 10.82
C PHE A 64 6.39 9.03 11.12
N GLU A 65 7.26 8.69 12.07
CA GLU A 65 7.32 7.34 12.61
C GLU A 65 5.95 7.01 13.20
N SER A 66 5.34 5.95 12.69
CA SER A 66 4.03 5.46 13.10
C SER A 66 4.04 5.27 14.62
N ARG A 67 3.17 5.99 15.33
CA ARG A 67 2.97 5.79 16.76
C ARG A 67 2.58 4.34 17.01
N THR A 68 3.47 3.58 17.62
CA THR A 68 3.10 2.36 18.34
C THR A 68 2.17 2.80 19.46
N ARG A 69 0.85 2.72 19.25
CA ARG A 69 -0.11 2.81 20.33
C ARG A 69 0.05 1.51 21.12
N LYS A 70 0.66 1.62 22.30
CA LYS A 70 0.74 0.55 23.30
C LYS A 70 -0.66 0.12 23.74
#